data_AF-A0A316MK45-F1
#
_entry.id   AF-A0A316MK45-F1
#
_cell.length_a   1.000
_cell.length_b   1.000
_cell.length_c   1.000
_cell.angle_alpha   90.00
_cell.angle_beta   90.00
_cell.angle_gamma   90.00
#
_symmetry.space_group_name_H-M   'P 1'
#
loop_
_entity.id
_entity.type
_entity.pdbx_description
1 polymer ?
#
loop_
_entity_poly.entity_id
_entity_poly.type
_entity_poly.pdbx_seq_one_letter_code
_entity_poly.pdbx_strand_id
1 'polypeptide(L)'
;MTEQNKTTIQNVEPGIETMSAPNRSRKEKKNRIIDESKTIEIERKLLSSLGIHEADALAACIAIGAGNQESSAVKSSDRHRLNLYLNAGTNRKEMSVQELSEHRQARARQLVKSAIRYFDKEEMTAAMFTVSEIARCKTDIDEGVRMIQFYNSSMSGK
;
A
#
# COMPACT_ATOMS: atom_id res chain seq x y z
N MET A 1 35.00 40.79 -50.47
CA MET A 1 34.26 40.14 -49.38
C MET A 1 33.88 38.74 -49.84
N THR A 2 34.46 37.75 -49.17
CA THR A 2 34.02 36.36 -48.95
C THR A 2 33.28 35.59 -50.05
N GLU A 3 34.01 34.59 -50.51
CA GLU A 3 33.66 33.41 -51.28
C GLU A 3 32.96 32.34 -50.41
N GLN A 4 32.33 31.38 -51.09
CA GLN A 4 32.16 29.96 -50.73
C GLN A 4 30.87 29.40 -50.09
N ASN A 5 30.41 28.37 -50.81
CA ASN A 5 29.83 27.10 -50.39
C ASN A 5 28.39 27.04 -49.89
N LYS A 6 27.50 26.69 -50.82
CA LYS A 6 26.21 26.04 -50.54
C LYS A 6 26.47 24.58 -50.18
N THR A 7 26.66 24.30 -48.89
CA THR A 7 26.81 22.93 -48.37
C THR A 7 25.43 22.29 -48.19
N THR A 8 25.19 21.25 -48.98
CA THR A 8 24.13 20.24 -48.81
C THR A 8 24.28 19.57 -47.45
N ILE A 9 23.26 19.65 -46.60
CA ILE A 9 23.16 18.83 -45.38
C ILE A 9 22.16 17.71 -45.67
N GLN A 10 22.69 16.49 -45.69
CA GLN A 10 21.94 15.24 -45.85
C GLN A 10 20.95 15.06 -44.70
N ASN A 11 19.72 14.70 -45.03
CA ASN A 11 18.71 14.28 -44.08
C ASN A 11 19.07 12.85 -43.62
N VAL A 12 19.78 12.73 -42.50
CA VAL A 12 20.05 11.44 -41.84
C VAL A 12 18.92 11.22 -40.83
N GLU A 13 17.99 10.32 -41.16
CA GLU A 13 17.03 9.79 -40.19
C GLU A 13 17.80 9.09 -39.05
N PRO A 14 17.50 9.38 -37.77
CA PRO A 14 17.73 8.43 -36.70
C PRO A 14 16.44 7.64 -36.53
N GLY A 15 16.41 6.45 -37.12
CA GLY A 15 15.46 5.40 -36.74
C GLY A 15 15.58 5.14 -35.25
N ILE A 16 14.57 5.56 -34.49
CA ILE A 16 14.39 5.11 -33.12
C ILE A 16 13.66 3.78 -33.23
N GLU A 17 14.44 2.71 -33.32
CA GLU A 17 13.98 1.37 -33.03
C GLU A 17 13.30 1.41 -31.67
N THR A 18 11.97 1.25 -31.65
CA THR A 18 11.22 1.05 -30.43
C THR A 18 11.72 -0.24 -29.80
N MET A 19 12.66 -0.13 -28.87
CA MET A 19 13.10 -1.22 -28.02
C MET A 19 11.91 -1.67 -27.18
N SER A 20 11.15 -2.62 -27.73
CA SER A 20 10.05 -3.28 -27.04
C SER A 20 10.61 -3.91 -25.78
N ALA A 21 10.25 -3.36 -24.62
CA ALA A 21 10.59 -3.95 -23.34
C ALA A 21 10.06 -5.39 -23.33
N PRO A 22 10.88 -6.40 -22.96
CA PRO A 22 10.42 -7.77 -22.96
C PRO A 22 9.25 -7.88 -22.00
N ASN A 23 8.07 -8.12 -22.59
CA ASN A 23 6.83 -8.40 -21.90
C ASN A 23 7.08 -9.64 -21.06
N ARG A 24 7.41 -9.45 -19.78
CA ARG A 24 7.64 -10.56 -18.86
C ARG A 24 6.29 -11.20 -18.63
N SER A 25 5.99 -12.23 -19.42
CA SER A 25 4.85 -13.09 -19.18
C SER A 25 4.87 -13.49 -17.71
N ARG A 26 3.75 -13.22 -17.03
CA ARG A 26 3.49 -13.62 -15.65
C ARG A 26 3.84 -15.10 -15.57
N LYS A 27 4.96 -15.45 -14.91
CA LYS A 27 5.37 -16.85 -14.72
C LYS A 27 4.15 -17.59 -14.21
N GLU A 28 3.56 -18.44 -15.03
CA GLU A 28 2.45 -19.29 -14.63
C GLU A 28 2.94 -20.05 -13.41
N LYS A 29 2.35 -19.73 -12.25
CA LYS A 29 2.65 -20.42 -11.01
C LYS A 29 2.24 -21.87 -11.25
N LYS A 30 3.23 -22.76 -11.33
CA LYS A 30 3.04 -24.20 -11.41
C LYS A 30 2.06 -24.60 -10.32
N ASN A 31 0.80 -24.86 -10.68
CA ASN A 31 -0.27 -25.26 -9.77
C ASN A 31 0.11 -26.61 -9.17
N ARG A 32 0.81 -26.59 -8.03
CA ARG A 32 0.89 -27.76 -7.16
C ARG A 32 -0.50 -27.89 -6.58
N ILE A 33 -1.17 -29.01 -6.83
CA ILE A 33 -2.42 -29.34 -6.15
C ILE A 33 -2.05 -29.46 -4.66
N ILE A 34 -2.36 -28.41 -3.89
CA ILE A 34 -2.22 -28.41 -2.44
C ILE A 34 -3.47 -29.12 -1.93
N ASP A 35 -3.28 -30.22 -1.21
CA ASP A 35 -4.33 -30.93 -0.53
C ASP A 35 -5.14 -29.96 0.36
N GLU A 36 -6.46 -30.09 0.39
CA GLU A 36 -7.36 -29.18 1.09
C GLU A 36 -6.97 -29.03 2.57
N SER A 37 -6.55 -30.14 3.19
CA SER A 37 -6.04 -30.17 4.57
C SER A 37 -4.78 -29.32 4.76
N LYS A 38 -3.86 -29.31 3.78
CA LYS A 38 -2.64 -28.49 3.82
C LYS A 38 -2.95 -27.01 3.58
N THR A 39 -3.94 -26.71 2.74
CA THR A 39 -4.42 -25.34 2.54
C THR A 39 -5.00 -24.80 3.83
N ILE A 40 -5.87 -25.56 4.50
CA ILE A 40 -6.47 -25.20 5.79
C ILE A 40 -5.39 -24.97 6.87
N GLU A 41 -4.34 -25.80 6.90
CA GLU A 41 -3.23 -25.65 7.86
C GLU A 41 -2.41 -24.38 7.60
N ILE A 42 -2.10 -24.10 6.33
CA ILE A 42 -1.38 -22.88 5.92
C ILE A 42 -2.22 -21.64 6.25
N GLU A 43 -3.52 -21.67 5.97
CA GLU A 43 -4.44 -20.58 6.28
C GLU A 43 -4.58 -20.36 7.78
N ARG A 44 -4.76 -21.42 8.58
CA ARG A 44 -4.80 -21.30 10.05
C ARG A 44 -3.51 -20.70 10.58
N LYS A 45 -2.35 -21.19 10.13
CA LYS A 45 -1.06 -20.67 10.58
C LYS A 45 -0.87 -19.20 10.18
N LEU A 46 -1.33 -18.82 9.00
CA LEU A 46 -1.34 -17.43 8.56
C LEU A 46 -2.26 -16.59 9.46
N LEU A 47 -3.52 -16.97 9.63
CA LEU A 47 -4.49 -16.25 10.44
C LEU A 47 -4.06 -16.12 11.90
N SER A 48 -3.49 -17.18 12.50
CA SER A 48 -2.96 -17.15 13.86
C SER A 48 -1.70 -16.28 14.02
N SER A 49 -0.98 -16.02 12.94
CA SER A 49 0.18 -15.11 12.95
C SER A 49 -0.20 -13.63 12.77
N LEU A 50 -1.45 -13.35 12.37
CA LEU A 50 -1.93 -12.00 12.10
C LEU A 50 -2.53 -11.41 13.38
N GLY A 51 -2.07 -10.21 13.72
CA GLY A 51 -2.70 -9.36 14.73
C GLY A 51 -4.07 -8.86 14.30
N ILE A 52 -4.75 -8.20 15.23
CA ILE A 52 -6.09 -7.64 15.02
C ILE A 52 -6.05 -6.67 13.82
N HIS A 53 -7.02 -6.80 12.91
CA HIS A 53 -7.16 -6.02 11.66
C HIS A 53 -6.07 -6.22 10.59
N GLU A 54 -5.02 -7.02 10.83
CA GLU A 54 -3.91 -7.20 9.87
C GLU A 54 -4.39 -7.84 8.55
N ALA A 55 -5.24 -8.88 8.62
CA ALA A 55 -5.77 -9.53 7.42
C ALA A 55 -6.64 -8.58 6.57
N ASP A 56 -7.55 -7.85 7.22
CA ASP A 56 -8.46 -6.90 6.57
C ASP A 56 -7.72 -5.73 5.94
N ALA A 57 -6.71 -5.20 6.65
CA ALA A 57 -5.87 -4.13 6.13
C ALA A 57 -4.97 -4.61 4.99
N LEU A 58 -4.48 -5.85 5.04
CA LEU A 58 -3.71 -6.45 3.95
C LEU A 58 -4.59 -6.58 2.70
N ALA A 59 -5.82 -7.07 2.83
CA ALA A 59 -6.76 -7.16 1.73
C ALA A 59 -7.08 -5.77 1.13
N ALA A 60 -7.32 -4.76 1.98
CA ALA A 60 -7.55 -3.38 1.56
C ALA A 60 -6.33 -2.79 0.82
N CYS A 61 -5.12 -2.99 1.36
CA CYS A 61 -3.87 -2.55 0.74
C CYS A 61 -3.66 -3.18 -0.64
N ILE A 62 -3.94 -4.48 -0.77
CA ILE A 62 -3.84 -5.20 -2.05
C ILE A 62 -4.85 -4.65 -3.05
N ALA A 63 -6.10 -4.40 -2.62
CA ALA A 63 -7.14 -3.84 -3.48
C ALA A 63 -6.81 -2.43 -3.98
N ILE A 64 -6.20 -1.59 -3.14
CA ILE A 64 -5.71 -0.25 -3.51
C ILE A 64 -4.65 -0.35 -4.60
N GLY A 65 -3.65 -1.21 -4.41
CA GLY A 65 -2.58 -1.42 -5.37
C GLY A 65 -3.12 -1.91 -6.71
N ALA A 66 -3.92 -2.98 -6.69
CA ALA A 66 -4.53 -3.56 -7.90
C ALA A 66 -5.45 -2.59 -8.65
N GLY A 67 -6.08 -1.65 -7.94
CA GLY A 67 -6.93 -0.63 -8.52
C GLY A 67 -6.20 0.66 -8.91
N ASN A 68 -4.88 0.75 -8.69
CA ASN A 68 -4.09 1.98 -8.81
C ASN A 68 -4.81 3.21 -8.19
N GLN A 69 -5.37 3.01 -6.99
CA GLN A 69 -6.31 3.96 -6.40
C GLN A 69 -5.57 5.11 -5.74
N GLU A 70 -6.03 6.34 -5.99
CA GLU A 70 -5.69 7.52 -5.20
C GLU A 70 -6.45 7.54 -3.86
N SER A 71 -5.96 8.26 -2.86
CA SER A 71 -6.56 8.29 -1.51
C SER A 71 -8.02 8.75 -1.46
N SER A 72 -8.45 9.60 -2.40
CA SER A 72 -9.84 10.04 -2.55
C SER A 72 -10.76 9.00 -3.20
N ALA A 73 -10.21 8.04 -3.95
CA ALA A 73 -10.94 6.98 -4.64
C ALA A 73 -11.04 5.69 -3.80
N VAL A 74 -10.32 5.60 -2.69
CA VAL A 74 -10.39 4.45 -1.78
C VAL A 74 -11.80 4.32 -1.20
N LYS A 75 -12.37 3.13 -1.33
CA LYS A 75 -13.70 2.81 -0.81
C LYS A 75 -13.76 3.07 0.70
N SER A 76 -14.88 3.60 1.18
CA SER A 76 -15.06 3.91 2.60
C SER A 76 -14.84 2.70 3.51
N SER A 77 -15.24 1.50 3.07
CA SER A 77 -15.00 0.24 3.79
C SER A 77 -13.51 -0.08 3.92
N ASP A 78 -12.73 0.10 2.85
CA ASP A 78 -11.30 -0.20 2.83
C ASP A 78 -10.53 0.84 3.64
N ARG A 79 -10.90 2.12 3.53
CA ARG A 79 -10.36 3.19 4.37
C ARG A 79 -10.64 2.96 5.86
N HIS A 80 -11.84 2.50 6.20
CA HIS A 80 -12.17 2.15 7.58
C HIS A 80 -11.29 1.01 8.12
N ARG A 81 -11.12 -0.09 7.35
CA ARG A 81 -10.23 -1.21 7.71
C ARG A 81 -8.79 -0.77 7.91
N LEU A 82 -8.29 0.09 7.01
CA LEU A 82 -6.97 0.71 7.16
C LEU A 82 -6.87 1.53 8.43
N ASN A 83 -7.85 2.39 8.72
CA ASN A 83 -7.82 3.21 9.92
C ASN A 83 -7.80 2.39 11.22
N LEU A 84 -8.56 1.30 11.28
CA LEU A 84 -8.50 0.36 12.42
C LEU A 84 -7.09 -0.19 12.61
N TYR A 85 -6.46 -0.67 11.55
CA TYR A 85 -5.10 -1.19 11.57
C TYR A 85 -4.04 -0.14 11.94
N LEU A 86 -4.15 1.05 11.35
CA LEU A 86 -3.18 2.14 11.50
C LEU A 86 -3.22 2.72 12.92
N ASN A 87 -4.37 2.65 13.59
CA ASN A 87 -4.54 3.09 14.98
C ASN A 87 -4.26 1.96 16.00
N ALA A 88 -4.21 0.71 15.57
CA ALA A 88 -3.93 -0.45 16.42
C ALA A 88 -2.44 -0.62 16.75
N GLY A 89 -2.14 -1.50 17.71
CA GLY A 89 -0.76 -1.88 18.06
C GLY A 89 -0.05 -0.90 18.99
N THR A 90 -0.79 0.00 19.64
CA THR A 90 -0.29 0.86 20.73
C THR A 90 -0.99 0.50 22.03
N ASN A 91 -0.24 0.48 23.14
CA ASN A 91 -0.77 0.31 24.50
C ASN A 91 -0.91 1.65 25.23
N ARG A 92 -0.65 2.77 24.54
CA ARG A 92 -0.72 4.10 25.14
C ARG A 92 -2.18 4.48 25.41
N LYS A 93 -2.43 5.02 26.60
CA LYS A 93 -3.76 5.48 27.01
C LYS A 93 -4.20 6.76 26.28
N GLU A 94 -3.24 7.57 25.88
CA GLU A 94 -3.45 8.80 25.13
C GLU A 94 -2.30 8.98 24.15
N MET A 95 -2.61 9.62 23.01
CA MET A 95 -1.60 10.06 22.05
C MET A 95 -2.00 11.42 21.52
N SER A 96 -1.02 12.31 21.40
CA SER A 96 -1.17 13.53 20.62
C SER A 96 -1.37 13.22 19.14
N VAL A 97 -1.89 14.18 18.39
CA VAL A 97 -2.03 14.11 16.92
C VAL A 97 -0.69 13.77 16.26
N GLN A 98 0.41 14.34 16.75
CA GLN A 98 1.75 14.11 16.21
C GLN A 98 2.21 12.67 16.45
N GLU A 99 2.07 12.16 17.68
CA GLU A 99 2.45 10.79 18.02
C GLU A 99 1.62 9.76 17.24
N LEU A 100 0.31 10.01 17.09
CA LEU A 100 -0.54 9.13 16.30
C LEU A 100 -0.15 9.16 14.81
N SER A 101 0.17 10.34 14.26
CA SER A 101 0.66 10.46 12.88
C SER A 101 1.92 9.65 12.64
N GLU A 102 2.90 9.72 13.54
CA GLU A 102 4.15 8.94 13.46
C GLU A 102 3.91 7.44 13.59
N HIS A 103 3.06 7.03 14.53
CA HIS A 103 2.64 5.64 14.71
C HIS A 103 1.96 5.09 13.44
N ARG A 104 0.96 5.81 12.92
CA ARG A 104 0.25 5.43 11.69
C ARG A 104 1.20 5.30 10.52
N GLN A 105 2.20 6.18 10.41
CA GLN A 105 3.22 6.08 9.37
C GLN A 105 4.11 4.83 9.51
N ALA A 106 4.50 4.47 10.73
CA ALA A 106 5.23 3.23 10.97
C ALA A 106 4.40 2.00 10.59
N ARG A 107 3.11 1.99 10.95
CA ARG A 107 2.16 0.94 10.61
C ARG A 107 1.93 0.84 9.09
N ALA A 108 1.75 1.96 8.39
CA ALA A 108 1.61 2.00 6.94
C ALA A 108 2.81 1.33 6.23
N ARG A 109 4.04 1.63 6.66
CA ARG A 109 5.25 1.00 6.12
C ARG A 109 5.28 -0.51 6.36
N GLN A 110 4.86 -0.96 7.54
CA GLN A 110 4.77 -2.40 7.86
C GLN A 110 3.75 -3.09 6.96
N LEU A 111 2.57 -2.49 6.78
CA LEU A 111 1.51 -3.02 5.93
C LEU A 111 1.98 -3.18 4.48
N VAL A 112 2.52 -2.11 3.89
CA VAL A 112 3.03 -2.15 2.52
C VAL A 112 4.12 -3.22 2.40
N LYS A 113 5.07 -3.29 3.35
CA LYS A 113 6.12 -4.32 3.35
C LYS A 113 5.55 -5.75 3.38
N SER A 114 4.48 -5.99 4.13
CA SER A 114 3.81 -7.29 4.16
C SER A 114 3.09 -7.63 2.84
N ALA A 115 2.68 -6.60 2.10
CA ALA A 115 1.95 -6.71 0.85
C ALA A 115 2.84 -6.79 -0.41
N ILE A 116 4.14 -6.42 -0.32
CA ILE A 116 5.08 -6.35 -1.48
C ILE A 116 5.03 -7.60 -2.39
N ARG A 117 4.91 -8.80 -1.81
CA ARG A 117 4.89 -10.06 -2.59
C ARG A 117 3.67 -10.23 -3.50
N TYR A 118 2.64 -9.40 -3.34
CA TYR A 118 1.41 -9.44 -4.12
C TYR A 118 1.39 -8.36 -5.21
N PHE A 119 2.36 -7.45 -5.23
CA PHE A 119 2.38 -6.31 -6.13
C PHE A 119 3.36 -6.46 -7.28
N ASP A 120 2.99 -5.91 -8.44
CA ASP A 120 3.96 -5.43 -9.41
C ASP A 120 4.49 -4.02 -9.06
N LYS A 121 5.30 -3.44 -9.95
CA LYS A 121 5.95 -2.14 -9.70
C LYS A 121 4.95 -0.99 -9.60
N GLU A 122 3.90 -1.00 -10.41
CA GLU A 122 2.90 0.06 -10.46
C GLU A 122 1.97 -0.07 -9.26
N GLU A 123 1.47 -1.28 -9.00
CA GLU A 123 0.62 -1.59 -7.84
C GLU A 123 1.32 -1.25 -6.51
N MET A 124 2.62 -1.55 -6.40
CA MET A 124 3.42 -1.22 -5.23
C MET A 124 3.52 0.29 -5.02
N THR A 125 3.71 1.03 -6.11
CA THR A 125 3.84 2.49 -6.07
C THR A 125 2.52 3.12 -5.61
N ALA A 126 1.40 2.69 -6.20
CA ALA A 126 0.06 3.14 -5.83
C ALA A 126 -0.25 2.85 -4.35
N ALA A 127 -0.06 1.60 -3.92
CA ALA A 127 -0.30 1.20 -2.54
C ALA A 127 0.57 2.00 -1.56
N MET A 128 1.85 2.22 -1.87
CA MET A 128 2.76 2.97 -1.02
C MET A 128 2.33 4.42 -0.84
N PHE A 129 2.01 5.13 -1.95
CA PHE A 129 1.57 6.52 -1.87
C PHE A 129 0.23 6.63 -1.14
N THR A 130 -0.78 5.88 -1.58
CA THR A 130 -2.14 6.00 -1.07
C THR A 130 -2.27 5.61 0.39
N VAL A 131 -1.65 4.51 0.83
CA VAL A 131 -1.68 4.12 2.24
C VAL A 131 -0.92 5.14 3.10
N SER A 132 0.19 5.69 2.60
CA SER A 132 0.93 6.74 3.31
C SER A 132 0.15 8.05 3.42
N GLU A 133 -0.62 8.43 2.39
CA GLU A 133 -1.50 9.60 2.43
C GLU A 133 -2.63 9.42 3.45
N ILE A 134 -3.29 8.27 3.45
CA ILE A 134 -4.33 7.95 4.45
C ILE A 134 -3.72 7.96 5.86
N ALA A 135 -2.51 7.44 6.05
CA ALA A 135 -1.81 7.48 7.33
C ALA A 135 -1.59 8.92 7.85
N ARG A 136 -1.37 9.89 6.95
CA ARG A 136 -1.19 11.33 7.25
C ARG A 136 -2.49 12.13 7.24
N CYS A 137 -3.63 11.53 6.90
CA CYS A 137 -4.86 12.28 6.75
C CYS A 137 -5.28 12.87 8.10
N LYS A 138 -5.36 14.21 8.15
CA LYS A 138 -5.69 14.95 9.38
C LYS A 138 -7.01 14.48 9.99
N THR A 139 -8.05 14.33 9.19
CA THR A 139 -9.37 13.91 9.67
C THR A 139 -9.34 12.51 10.29
N ASP A 140 -8.63 11.57 9.66
CA ASP A 140 -8.49 10.20 10.17
C ASP A 140 -7.67 10.14 11.46
N ILE A 141 -6.64 10.99 11.57
CA ILE A 141 -5.82 11.12 12.79
C ILE A 141 -6.65 11.72 13.92
N ASP A 142 -7.34 12.84 13.68
CA ASP A 142 -8.15 13.52 14.68
C ASP A 142 -9.26 12.59 15.21
N GLU A 143 -9.85 11.77 14.33
CA GLU A 143 -10.79 10.71 14.74
C GLU A 143 -10.12 9.59 15.54
N GLY A 144 -8.94 9.12 15.11
CA GLY A 144 -8.19 8.11 15.84
C GLY A 144 -7.82 8.53 17.26
N VAL A 145 -7.40 9.78 17.46
CA VAL A 145 -7.12 10.34 18.79
C VAL A 145 -8.38 10.29 19.67
N ARG A 146 -9.52 10.76 19.14
CA ARG A 146 -10.81 10.71 19.86
C ARG A 146 -11.18 9.29 20.28
N MET A 147 -11.05 8.32 19.37
CA MET A 147 -11.39 6.93 19.65
C MET A 147 -10.49 6.31 20.73
N ILE A 148 -9.18 6.58 20.69
CA ILE A 148 -8.23 6.09 21.69
C ILE A 148 -8.55 6.70 23.07
N GLN A 149 -8.79 8.01 23.13
CA GLN A 149 -9.15 8.69 24.38
C GLN A 149 -10.50 8.22 24.94
N PHE A 150 -11.50 8.05 24.09
CA PHE A 150 -12.82 7.57 24.49
C PHE A 150 -12.80 6.15 25.05
N TYR A 151 -12.09 5.22 24.39
CA TYR A 151 -11.98 3.83 24.83
C TYR A 151 -11.35 3.74 26.23
N ASN A 152 -10.32 4.54 26.48
CA ASN A 152 -9.63 4.53 27.76
C ASN A 152 -10.41 5.24 28.87
N SER A 153 -11.16 6.29 28.56
CA SER A 153 -12.07 6.95 29.51
C SER A 153 -13.20 6.03 29.96
N SER A 154 -13.75 5.23 29.03
CA SER A 154 -14.85 4.28 29.29
C SER A 154 -14.39 3.05 30.08
N MET A 155 -13.12 2.68 29.99
CA MET A 155 -12.52 1.54 30.73
C MET A 155 -12.00 1.93 32.11
N SER A 156 -11.81 3.23 32.39
CA SER A 156 -11.32 3.72 33.69
C SER A 156 -12.42 3.83 34.76
N GLY A 157 -13.68 3.56 34.41
CA GLY A 157 -14.83 3.59 35.33
C GLY A 157 -15.18 2.25 35.98
N LYS A 158 -14.25 1.28 35.99
CA LYS A 158 -14.41 -0.02 36.67
C LYS A 158 -13.31 -0.24 37.70
#